data_AF-A0A3C0M891-F1
#
_entry.id   AF-A0A3C0M891-F1
#
_cell.length_a   1.000
_cell.length_b   1.000
_cell.length_c   1.000
_cell.angle_alpha   90.00
_cell.angle_beta   90.00
_cell.angle_gamma   90.00
#
_symmetry.space_group_name_H-M   'P 1'
#
loop_
_entity.id
_entity.type
_entity.pdbx_description
1 polymer ?
#
loop_
_entity_poly.entity_id
_entity_poly.type
_entity_poly.pdbx_seq_one_letter_code
_entity_poly.pdbx_strand_id
1 'polypeptide(L)'
;MTLDIVFAPHLPLWALVSLGVMAAAYLGIALAARAPGLLWRTLTLAVLLLALANPALLREERQNLPDIAVVVLDQSQSTGIGERTAQALKAQTALKQALGAIPQSELQIRYVTATDATSRTDAGGTALFRPLAEALADVPPDRVAGAVLITDGQVHDAPQDAKAQIPYPIHTLLTGKPGERDRRLTIAQA
;
A
#
# COMPACT_ATOMS: atom_id res chain seq x y z
N MET A 1 2.68 -14.15 -8.21
CA MET A 1 2.84 -14.61 -9.60
C MET A 1 1.59 -15.41 -9.96
N THR A 2 0.65 -14.82 -10.67
CA THR A 2 -0.55 -15.53 -11.17
C THR A 2 -0.31 -15.86 -12.64
N LEU A 3 -0.49 -17.13 -13.00
CA LEU A 3 -0.40 -17.58 -14.39
C LEU A 3 -1.83 -17.71 -14.89
N ASP A 4 -2.25 -16.81 -15.78
CA ASP A 4 -3.58 -16.87 -16.39
C ASP A 4 -3.50 -17.41 -17.81
N ILE A 5 -4.40 -18.36 -18.12
CA ILE A 5 -4.60 -18.88 -19.47
C ILE A 5 -5.81 -18.18 -20.05
N VAL A 6 -5.58 -17.34 -21.05
CA VAL A 6 -6.65 -16.61 -21.74
C VAL A 6 -6.83 -17.19 -23.13
N PHE A 7 -8.07 -17.47 -23.52
CA PHE A 7 -8.40 -17.88 -24.88
C PHE A 7 -8.69 -16.64 -25.71
N ALA A 8 -7.84 -16.36 -26.70
CA ALA A 8 -8.01 -15.25 -27.64
C ALA A 8 -8.27 -15.80 -29.04
N PRO A 9 -9.47 -16.40 -29.28
CA PRO A 9 -9.74 -17.12 -30.51
C PRO A 9 -9.70 -16.18 -31.72
N HIS A 10 -9.05 -16.63 -32.80
CA HIS A 10 -8.97 -15.86 -34.05
C HIS A 10 -10.33 -15.74 -34.77
N LEU A 11 -11.27 -16.60 -34.40
CA LEU A 11 -12.62 -16.63 -34.92
C LEU A 11 -13.62 -16.30 -33.81
N PRO A 12 -14.80 -15.76 -34.14
CA PRO A 12 -15.86 -15.62 -33.16
C PRO A 12 -16.25 -16.98 -32.58
N LEU A 13 -16.60 -17.01 -31.30
CA LEU A 13 -16.82 -18.25 -30.54
C LEU A 13 -17.83 -19.20 -31.21
N TRP A 14 -18.89 -18.67 -31.83
CA TRP A 14 -19.88 -19.48 -32.53
C TRP A 14 -19.29 -20.26 -33.71
N ALA A 15 -18.34 -19.68 -34.45
CA ALA A 15 -17.70 -20.33 -35.60
C ALA A 15 -16.77 -21.45 -35.13
N LEU A 16 -16.03 -21.21 -34.03
CA LEU A 16 -15.13 -22.20 -33.43
C LEU A 16 -15.92 -23.40 -32.86
N VAL A 17 -17.03 -23.13 -32.16
CA VAL A 17 -17.94 -24.17 -31.67
C VAL A 17 -18.52 -24.98 -32.84
N SER A 18 -18.96 -24.29 -33.91
CA SER A 18 -19.51 -24.96 -35.10
C SER A 18 -18.49 -25.88 -35.77
N LEU A 19 -17.24 -25.42 -35.91
CA LEU A 19 -16.12 -26.23 -36.41
C LEU A 19 -15.83 -27.44 -35.51
N GLY A 20 -15.87 -27.24 -34.18
CA GLY A 20 -15.70 -28.32 -33.21
C GLY A 20 -16.79 -29.40 -33.32
N VAL A 21 -18.05 -29.00 -33.45
CA VAL A 21 -19.18 -29.92 -33.64
C VAL A 21 -19.04 -30.70 -34.96
N MET A 22 -18.68 -30.01 -36.04
CA MET A 22 -18.49 -30.66 -37.35
C MET A 22 -17.33 -31.65 -37.34
N ALA A 23 -16.21 -31.30 -36.68
CA ALA A 23 -15.07 -32.20 -36.49
C ALA A 23 -15.46 -33.44 -35.66
N ALA A 24 -16.23 -33.26 -34.59
CA ALA A 24 -16.73 -34.36 -33.76
C ALA A 24 -17.67 -35.29 -34.54
N ALA A 25 -18.58 -34.74 -35.34
CA ALA A 25 -19.47 -35.52 -36.20
C ALA A 25 -18.68 -36.35 -37.24
N TYR A 26 -17.70 -35.73 -37.90
CA TYR A 26 -16.82 -36.42 -38.85
C TYR A 26 -16.04 -37.58 -38.20
N LEU A 27 -15.48 -37.34 -37.00
CA LEU A 27 -14.77 -38.38 -36.24
C LEU A 27 -15.71 -39.49 -35.76
N GLY A 28 -16.93 -39.16 -35.36
CA GLY A 28 -17.95 -40.14 -34.97
C GLY A 28 -18.34 -41.07 -36.12
N ILE A 29 -18.52 -40.52 -37.33
CA ILE A 29 -18.77 -41.32 -38.54
C ILE A 29 -17.54 -42.19 -38.87
N ALA A 30 -16.33 -41.63 -38.80
CA ALA A 30 -15.10 -42.38 -39.07
C ALA A 30 -14.87 -43.53 -38.07
N LEU A 31 -15.26 -43.33 -36.80
CA LEU A 31 -15.22 -44.36 -35.77
C LEU A 31 -16.26 -45.46 -36.03
N ALA A 32 -17.50 -45.09 -36.36
CA ALA A 32 -18.55 -46.05 -36.72
C ALA A 32 -18.19 -46.87 -37.96
N ALA A 33 -17.53 -46.25 -38.94
CA ALA A 33 -17.01 -46.90 -40.14
C ALA A 33 -15.71 -47.70 -39.90
N ARG A 34 -15.17 -47.73 -38.67
CA ARG A 34 -13.89 -48.39 -38.32
C ARG A 34 -12.73 -48.00 -39.24
N ALA A 35 -12.68 -46.73 -39.64
CA ALA A 35 -11.69 -46.26 -40.59
C ALA A 35 -10.27 -46.35 -40.00
N PRO A 36 -9.28 -46.89 -40.75
CA PRO A 36 -7.89 -46.85 -40.31
C PRO A 36 -7.37 -45.41 -40.26
N GLY A 37 -6.47 -45.12 -39.31
CA GLY A 37 -5.87 -43.79 -39.15
C GLY A 37 -6.70 -42.78 -38.35
N LEU A 38 -7.69 -43.24 -37.58
CA LEU A 38 -8.50 -42.36 -36.71
C LEU A 38 -7.63 -41.52 -35.76
N LEU A 39 -6.59 -42.11 -35.17
CA LEU A 39 -5.67 -41.40 -34.27
C LEU A 39 -4.98 -40.20 -34.93
N TRP A 40 -4.59 -40.32 -36.19
CA TRP A 40 -3.97 -39.21 -36.93
C TRP A 40 -5.00 -38.14 -37.27
N ARG A 41 -6.21 -38.55 -37.68
CA ARG A 41 -7.31 -37.62 -37.96
C ARG A 41 -7.73 -36.82 -36.73
N THR A 42 -7.84 -37.47 -35.57
CA THR A 42 -8.17 -36.81 -34.30
C THR A 42 -7.09 -35.82 -33.91
N LEU A 43 -5.81 -36.21 -34.01
CA LEU A 43 -4.68 -35.36 -33.66
C LEU A 43 -4.60 -34.13 -34.57
N THR A 44 -4.75 -34.29 -35.89
CA THR A 44 -4.75 -33.15 -36.82
C THR A 44 -5.88 -32.17 -36.54
N LEU A 45 -7.11 -32.67 -36.33
CA LEU A 45 -8.26 -31.82 -36.00
C LEU A 45 -8.09 -31.12 -34.65
N ALA A 46 -7.54 -31.82 -33.65
CA ALA A 46 -7.27 -31.24 -32.34
C ALA A 46 -6.24 -30.12 -32.42
N VAL A 47 -5.12 -30.32 -33.12
CA VAL A 47 -4.10 -29.28 -33.32
C VAL A 47 -4.67 -28.07 -34.06
N LEU A 48 -5.49 -28.29 -35.09
CA LEU A 48 -6.10 -27.20 -35.85
C LEU A 48 -7.10 -26.40 -35.02
N LEU A 49 -7.94 -27.07 -34.22
CA LEU A 49 -8.86 -26.40 -33.30
C LEU A 49 -8.11 -25.64 -32.19
N LEU A 50 -7.02 -26.21 -31.66
CA LEU A 50 -6.21 -25.57 -30.63
C LEU A 50 -5.47 -24.34 -31.19
N ALA A 51 -4.97 -24.42 -32.42
CA ALA A 51 -4.39 -23.28 -33.13
C ALA A 51 -5.41 -22.15 -33.34
N LEU A 52 -6.67 -22.49 -33.69
CA LEU A 52 -7.75 -21.50 -33.83
C LEU A 52 -8.22 -20.92 -32.49
N ALA A 53 -8.20 -21.72 -31.43
CA ALA A 53 -8.55 -21.30 -30.07
C ALA A 53 -7.49 -20.37 -29.46
N ASN A 54 -6.25 -20.47 -29.94
CA ASN A 54 -5.12 -19.62 -29.58
C ASN A 54 -5.01 -19.37 -28.06
N PRO A 55 -4.66 -20.42 -27.29
CA PRO A 55 -4.45 -20.28 -25.86
C PRO A 55 -3.20 -19.41 -25.62
N ALA A 56 -3.41 -18.22 -25.09
CA ALA A 56 -2.34 -17.30 -24.74
C ALA A 56 -2.00 -17.45 -23.25
N LEU A 57 -0.72 -17.66 -22.97
CA LEU A 57 -0.18 -17.58 -21.61
C LEU A 57 0.05 -16.11 -21.29
N LEU A 58 -0.86 -15.52 -20.51
CA LEU A 58 -0.72 -14.13 -20.10
C LEU A 58 0.02 -14.10 -18.77
N ARG A 59 1.23 -13.54 -18.79
CA ARG A 59 2.00 -13.30 -17.59
C ARG A 59 1.73 -11.87 -17.13
N GLU A 60 0.83 -11.73 -16.18
CA GLU A 60 0.53 -10.41 -15.62
C GLU A 60 1.65 -9.98 -14.67
N GLU A 61 2.48 -9.04 -15.11
CA GLU A 61 3.54 -8.47 -14.29
C GLU A 61 3.00 -7.23 -13.57
N ARG A 62 2.33 -7.45 -12.43
CA ARG A 62 1.88 -6.36 -11.56
C ARG A 62 3.08 -5.87 -10.73
N GLN A 63 3.56 -4.67 -11.04
CA GLN A 63 4.47 -3.96 -10.16
C GLN A 63 3.63 -3.22 -9.12
N ASN A 64 3.57 -3.77 -7.90
CA ASN A 64 2.97 -3.04 -6.78
C ASN A 64 3.88 -1.87 -6.42
N LEU A 65 3.31 -0.67 -6.37
CA LEU A 65 4.02 0.47 -5.80
C LEU A 65 3.99 0.32 -4.28
N PRO A 66 5.09 0.62 -3.57
CA PRO A 66 5.11 0.55 -2.12
C PRO A 66 4.17 1.60 -1.52
N ASP A 67 3.49 1.26 -0.44
CA ASP A 67 2.73 2.22 0.34
C ASP A 67 3.68 3.10 1.15
N ILE A 68 3.22 4.27 1.59
CA ILE A 68 4.03 5.23 2.33
C ILE A 68 3.50 5.37 3.75
N ALA A 69 4.37 5.14 4.73
CA ALA A 69 4.15 5.47 6.13
C ALA A 69 5.05 6.64 6.54
N VAL A 70 4.51 7.57 7.34
CA VAL A 70 5.26 8.71 7.85
C VAL A 70 5.44 8.60 9.36
N VAL A 71 6.67 8.78 9.83
CA VAL A 71 7.00 8.84 11.25
C VAL A 71 7.46 10.25 11.57
N VAL A 72 6.68 10.99 12.36
CA VAL A 72 7.01 12.35 12.78
C VAL A 72 7.54 12.32 14.21
N LEU A 73 8.76 12.81 14.41
CA LEU A 73 9.36 12.99 15.71
C LEU A 73 9.29 14.46 16.11
N ASP A 74 8.64 14.75 17.23
CA ASP A 74 8.65 16.05 17.88
C ASP A 74 9.98 16.28 18.60
N GLN A 75 10.71 17.33 18.21
CA GLN A 75 11.92 17.84 18.85
C GLN A 75 11.76 19.33 19.21
N SER A 76 10.57 19.71 19.68
CA SER A 76 10.34 21.04 20.27
C SER A 76 11.03 21.19 21.64
N GLN A 77 11.24 22.42 22.09
CA GLN A 77 11.85 22.70 23.41
C GLN A 77 11.13 22.00 24.59
N SER A 78 9.82 21.72 24.49
CA SER A 78 9.06 21.01 25.53
C SER A 78 9.45 19.52 25.67
N THR A 79 10.02 18.92 24.62
CA THR A 79 10.53 17.54 24.63
C THR A 79 11.93 17.42 25.24
N GLY A 80 12.63 18.54 25.42
CA GLY A 80 13.95 18.62 26.06
C GLY A 80 13.92 18.50 27.59
N ILE A 81 12.74 18.48 28.19
CA ILE A 81 12.56 18.48 29.64
C ILE A 81 12.65 17.06 30.19
N GLY A 82 13.66 16.80 31.02
CA GLY A 82 13.84 15.53 31.72
C GLY A 82 14.27 14.38 30.79
N GLU A 83 13.60 13.23 30.89
CA GLU A 83 13.95 12.01 30.12
C GLU A 83 13.19 11.88 28.79
N ARG A 84 12.33 12.85 28.44
CA ARG A 84 11.42 12.76 27.27
C ARG A 84 12.16 12.59 25.96
N THR A 85 13.26 13.31 25.76
CA THR A 85 14.11 13.17 24.56
C THR A 85 14.67 11.74 24.42
N ALA A 86 15.15 11.15 25.52
CA ALA A 86 15.69 9.80 25.52
C ALA A 86 14.59 8.75 25.25
N GLN A 87 13.39 8.96 25.78
CA GLN A 87 12.23 8.12 25.50
C GLN A 87 11.81 8.21 24.03
N ALA A 88 11.76 9.42 23.46
CA ALA A 88 11.40 9.65 22.07
C ALA A 88 12.38 8.98 21.09
N LEU A 89 13.69 9.12 21.35
CA LEU A 89 14.74 8.47 20.55
C LEU A 89 14.69 6.94 20.67
N LYS A 90 14.42 6.42 21.87
CA LYS A 90 14.26 4.97 22.09
C LYS A 90 13.03 4.44 21.35
N ALA A 91 11.91 5.17 21.39
CA ALA A 91 10.70 4.83 20.66
C ALA A 91 10.95 4.84 19.14
N GLN A 92 11.61 5.88 18.62
CA GLN A 92 12.00 5.95 17.21
C GLN A 92 12.88 4.77 16.79
N THR A 93 13.86 4.40 17.61
CA THR A 93 14.76 3.27 17.32
C THR A 93 14.00 1.94 17.28
N ALA A 94 13.11 1.72 18.25
CA ALA A 94 12.26 0.52 18.26
C ALA A 94 11.32 0.47 17.04
N LEU A 95 10.74 1.61 16.67
CA LEU A 95 9.88 1.73 15.50
C LEU A 95 10.65 1.44 14.20
N LYS A 96 11.88 1.96 14.09
CA LYS A 96 12.77 1.73 12.94
C LYS A 96 13.14 0.25 12.80
N GLN A 97 13.35 -0.45 13.91
CA GLN A 97 13.60 -1.90 13.90
C GLN A 97 12.37 -2.69 13.49
N ALA A 98 11.20 -2.36 14.05
CA ALA A 98 9.95 -3.05 13.73
C ALA A 98 9.54 -2.84 12.26
N LEU A 99 9.60 -1.60 11.77
CA LEU A 99 9.23 -1.27 10.40
C LEU A 99 10.31 -1.68 9.39
N GLY A 100 11.58 -1.77 9.79
CA GLY A 100 12.67 -2.26 8.94
C GLY A 100 12.59 -3.75 8.61
N ALA A 101 11.74 -4.51 9.31
CA ALA A 101 11.46 -5.90 8.97
C ALA A 101 10.52 -6.04 7.75
N ILE A 102 9.85 -4.96 7.35
CA ILE A 102 8.91 -4.95 6.22
C ILE A 102 9.69 -4.70 4.91
N PRO A 103 9.44 -5.45 3.83
CA PRO A 103 10.09 -5.22 2.54
C PRO A 103 9.84 -3.80 2.02
N GLN A 104 10.88 -3.15 1.49
CA GLN A 104 10.75 -1.82 0.87
C GLN A 104 9.87 -1.81 -0.38
N SER A 105 9.65 -2.96 -1.02
CA SER A 105 8.69 -3.14 -2.11
C SER A 105 7.24 -3.02 -1.66
N GLU A 106 6.98 -3.14 -0.37
CA GLU A 106 5.63 -3.07 0.23
C GLU A 106 5.43 -1.76 0.99
N LEU A 107 6.42 -1.32 1.77
CA LEU A 107 6.30 -0.14 2.62
C LEU A 107 7.55 0.74 2.58
N GLN A 108 7.37 2.00 2.20
CA GLN A 108 8.37 3.05 2.27
C GLN A 108 8.10 3.97 3.47
N ILE A 109 9.11 4.15 4.33
CA ILE A 109 8.97 4.92 5.56
C ILE A 109 9.68 6.27 5.41
N ARG A 110 8.96 7.36 5.65
CA ARG A 110 9.53 8.71 5.69
C ARG A 110 9.65 9.18 7.13
N TYR A 111 10.86 9.47 7.58
CA TYR A 111 11.11 10.03 8.90
C TYR A 111 11.20 11.54 8.79
N VAL A 112 10.38 12.24 9.57
CA VAL A 112 10.32 13.70 9.60
C VAL A 112 10.55 14.15 11.03
N THR A 113 11.36 15.18 11.21
CA THR A 113 11.59 15.80 12.51
C THR A 113 10.90 17.15 12.53
N ALA A 114 9.94 17.32 13.45
CA ALA A 114 9.34 18.61 13.73
C ALA A 114 10.18 19.33 14.79
N THR A 115 10.61 20.55 14.48
CA THR A 115 11.42 21.41 15.35
C THR A 115 10.74 22.75 15.52
N ASP A 116 11.12 23.52 16.54
CA ASP A 116 10.58 24.88 16.73
C ASP A 116 10.88 25.80 15.54
N ALA A 117 12.03 25.63 14.88
CA ALA A 117 12.40 26.40 13.68
C ALA A 117 11.56 26.04 12.44
N THR A 118 11.10 24.78 12.35
CA THR A 118 10.14 24.38 11.33
C THR A 118 8.71 24.75 11.73
N SER A 119 8.42 24.97 13.01
CA SER A 119 7.17 25.49 13.58
C SER A 119 7.06 27.01 13.42
N ARG A 120 6.80 27.47 12.20
CA ARG A 120 6.58 28.89 11.86
C ARG A 120 5.20 29.41 12.30
N THR A 121 4.74 29.04 13.49
CA THR A 121 3.54 29.62 14.10
C THR A 121 3.96 30.90 14.83
N ASP A 122 3.38 32.03 14.43
CA ASP A 122 3.64 33.36 15.02
C ASP A 122 3.37 33.45 16.54
N ALA A 123 2.84 32.36 17.14
CA ALA A 123 2.48 32.23 18.55
C ALA A 123 3.39 31.28 19.37
N GLY A 124 4.40 30.62 18.78
CA GLY A 124 5.26 29.67 19.49
C GLY A 124 4.50 28.43 19.95
N GLY A 125 4.46 27.39 19.12
CA GLY A 125 3.82 26.12 19.47
C GLY A 125 4.23 24.98 18.56
N THR A 126 4.06 23.75 19.03
CA THR A 126 4.44 22.53 18.31
C THR A 126 3.55 22.31 17.07
N ALA A 127 4.15 22.36 15.88
CA ALA A 127 3.50 22.04 14.61
C ALA A 127 3.89 20.63 14.12
N LEU A 128 3.00 19.65 14.25
CA LEU A 128 3.23 18.26 13.83
C LEU A 128 2.48 17.88 12.55
N PHE A 129 1.29 18.45 12.33
CA PHE A 129 0.46 18.15 11.16
C PHE A 129 0.97 18.83 9.89
N ARG A 130 1.59 20.01 9.99
CA ARG A 130 2.18 20.66 8.81
C ARG A 130 3.38 19.89 8.24
N PRO A 131 4.40 19.50 9.02
CA PRO A 131 5.48 18.64 8.51
C PRO A 131 4.96 17.29 7.99
N LEU A 132 3.90 16.75 8.59
CA LEU A 132 3.22 15.56 8.10
C LEU A 132 2.59 15.79 6.72
N ALA A 133 1.86 16.90 6.54
CA ALA A 133 1.22 17.26 5.27
C ALA A 133 2.25 17.55 4.17
N GLU A 134 3.35 18.24 4.51
CA GLU A 134 4.47 18.46 3.60
C GLU A 134 5.10 17.14 3.15
N ALA A 135 5.26 16.18 4.07
CA ALA A 135 5.81 14.87 3.77
C ALA A 135 4.88 13.94 2.98
N LEU A 136 3.58 14.27 2.90
CA LEU A 136 2.57 13.54 2.13
C LEU A 136 2.08 14.31 0.89
N ALA A 137 2.60 15.52 0.62
CA ALA A 137 2.11 16.39 -0.45
C ALA A 137 2.25 15.79 -1.86
N ASP A 138 3.23 14.91 -2.05
CA ASP A 138 3.52 14.17 -3.28
C ASP A 138 2.94 12.74 -3.30
N VAL A 139 2.17 12.37 -2.27
CA VAL A 139 1.67 11.00 -2.08
C VAL A 139 0.15 10.95 -2.32
N PRO A 140 -0.31 10.12 -3.26
CA PRO A 140 -1.74 9.86 -3.42
C PRO A 140 -2.39 9.31 -2.14
N PRO A 141 -3.61 9.73 -1.75
CA PRO A 141 -4.24 9.32 -0.49
C PRO A 141 -4.41 7.81 -0.33
N ASP A 142 -4.62 7.10 -1.43
CA ASP A 142 -4.77 5.64 -1.52
C ASP A 142 -3.45 4.88 -1.27
N ARG A 143 -2.30 5.57 -1.32
CA ARG A 143 -0.97 5.01 -1.03
C ARG A 143 -0.48 5.34 0.37
N VAL A 144 -1.26 6.04 1.20
CA VAL A 144 -0.86 6.37 2.57
C VAL A 144 -1.25 5.23 3.49
N ALA A 145 -0.25 4.45 3.93
CA ALA A 145 -0.46 3.37 4.91
C ALA A 145 -0.86 3.91 6.29
N GLY A 146 -0.34 5.08 6.66
CA GLY A 146 -0.65 5.75 7.92
C GLY A 146 0.49 6.64 8.42
N ALA A 147 0.26 7.27 9.57
CA ALA A 147 1.26 8.10 10.23
C ALA A 147 1.44 7.72 11.71
N VAL A 148 2.68 7.78 12.20
CA VAL A 148 3.03 7.61 13.61
C VAL A 148 3.64 8.92 14.13
N LEU A 149 3.02 9.52 15.13
CA LEU A 149 3.46 10.77 15.76
C LEU A 149 4.09 10.45 17.12
N ILE A 150 5.33 10.88 17.34
CA ILE A 150 6.02 10.77 18.64
C ILE A 150 6.07 12.17 19.25
N THR A 151 5.32 12.41 20.32
CA THR A 151 5.18 13.75 20.94
C THR A 151 4.90 13.64 22.45
N ASP A 152 4.99 14.75 23.18
CA ASP A 152 4.56 14.86 24.59
C ASP A 152 3.06 15.18 24.76
N GLY A 153 2.35 15.36 23.64
CA GLY A 153 0.89 15.51 23.59
C GLY A 153 0.39 16.95 23.41
N GLN A 154 1.29 17.93 23.31
CA GLN A 154 0.93 19.30 22.97
C GLN A 154 1.07 19.54 21.46
N VAL A 155 -0.06 19.58 20.75
CA VAL A 155 -0.09 19.82 19.30
C VAL A 155 -0.98 21.01 19.01
N HIS A 156 -0.41 22.03 18.36
CA HIS A 156 -1.10 23.31 18.14
C HIS A 156 -1.72 23.43 16.75
N ASP A 157 -1.31 22.59 15.81
CA ASP A 157 -1.80 22.55 14.43
C ASP A 157 -2.72 21.35 14.15
N ALA A 158 -3.21 20.69 15.20
CA ALA A 158 -4.16 19.60 15.06
C ALA A 158 -5.48 20.11 14.43
N PRO A 159 -6.02 19.41 13.42
CA PRO A 159 -7.29 19.80 12.81
C PRO A 159 -8.42 19.68 13.83
N GLN A 160 -9.30 20.68 13.87
CA GLN A 160 -10.45 20.70 14.78
C GLN A 160 -11.43 19.54 14.52
N ASP A 161 -11.48 19.07 13.26
CA ASP A 161 -12.30 17.94 12.81
C ASP A 161 -11.46 16.77 12.29
N ALA A 162 -10.85 16.00 13.20
CA ALA A 162 -9.95 14.90 12.86
C ALA A 162 -10.59 13.79 11.99
N LYS A 163 -11.91 13.57 12.11
CA LYS A 163 -12.62 12.50 11.36
C LYS A 163 -12.95 12.85 9.91
N ALA A 164 -12.99 14.14 9.57
CA ALA A 164 -13.44 14.58 8.24
C ALA A 164 -12.28 14.84 7.26
N GLN A 165 -11.05 15.03 7.76
CA GLN A 165 -9.92 15.52 6.96
C GLN A 165 -8.80 14.50 6.73
N ILE A 166 -8.79 13.37 7.45
CA ILE A 166 -7.66 12.44 7.44
C ILE A 166 -8.11 11.08 6.91
N PRO A 167 -7.82 10.75 5.63
CA PRO A 167 -8.27 9.50 5.00
C PRO A 167 -7.43 8.27 5.39
N TYR A 168 -6.50 8.40 6.33
CA TYR A 168 -5.55 7.36 6.72
C TYR A 168 -5.42 7.24 8.26
N PRO A 169 -4.99 6.09 8.78
CA PRO A 169 -4.83 5.91 10.23
C PRO A 169 -3.67 6.73 10.78
N ILE A 170 -3.88 7.33 11.95
CA ILE A 170 -2.84 8.04 12.73
C ILE A 170 -2.71 7.37 14.09
N HIS A 171 -1.46 7.05 14.44
CA HIS A 171 -1.08 6.52 15.75
C HIS A 171 -0.19 7.53 16.47
N THR A 172 -0.36 7.67 17.79
CA THR A 172 0.45 8.58 18.59
C THR A 172 1.15 7.83 19.72
N LEU A 173 2.45 8.07 19.86
CA LEU A 173 3.27 7.64 20.98
C LEU A 173 3.54 8.85 21.87
N LEU A 174 2.92 8.85 23.04
CA LEU A 174 3.05 9.90 24.05
C LEU A 174 4.29 9.65 24.91
N THR A 175 5.20 10.61 24.93
CA THR A 175 6.37 10.63 25.82
C THR A 175 6.03 11.30 27.16
N GLY A 176 6.64 10.83 28.24
CA GLY A 176 6.33 11.28 29.61
C GLY A 176 5.94 10.15 30.55
N LYS A 177 5.51 10.51 31.76
CA LYS A 177 5.09 9.58 32.82
C LYS A 177 3.56 9.48 32.89
N PRO A 178 3.01 8.31 33.28
CA PRO A 178 1.59 8.21 33.59
C PRO A 178 1.18 9.23 34.66
N GLY A 179 0.22 10.10 34.35
CA GLY A 179 -0.27 11.13 35.26
C GLY A 179 0.67 12.33 35.47
N GLU A 180 1.64 12.53 34.59
CA GLU A 180 2.51 13.71 34.62
C GLU A 180 1.68 15.00 34.40
N ARG A 181 1.88 15.99 35.28
CA ARG A 181 1.18 17.27 35.23
C ARG A 181 2.17 18.37 34.91
N ASP A 182 1.90 19.11 33.85
CA ASP A 182 2.70 20.28 33.50
C ASP A 182 2.35 21.48 34.39
N ARG A 183 3.36 22.23 34.83
CA ARG A 183 3.18 23.37 35.74
C ARG A 183 3.26 24.66 34.94
N ARG A 184 2.10 25.29 34.70
CA ARG A 184 2.03 26.61 34.04
C ARG A 184 2.32 27.73 35.05
N LEU A 185 3.47 28.37 34.91
CA LEU A 185 3.76 29.63 35.60
C LEU A 185 3.12 30.77 34.82
N THR A 186 2.22 31.51 35.49
CA THR A 186 1.63 32.74 34.92
C THR A 186 2.06 33.89 35.82
N ILE A 187 2.70 34.92 35.25
CA ILE A 187 3.08 36.12 35.99
C ILE A 187 1.81 36.94 36.21
N ALA A 188 1.36 37.03 37.47
CA ALA A 188 0.08 37.65 37.81
C ALA A 188 0.15 39.19 37.82
N GLN A 189 1.32 39.79 38.04
CA GLN A 189 1.58 41.23 37.97
C GLN A 189 3.09 41.49 38.08
N ALA A 190 3.59 42.49 37.36
CA ALA A 190 4.96 42.99 37.42
C ALA A 190 5.06 44.19 38.37
#